data_AF-A0A0P9CT71-F1
#
_entry.id   AF-A0A0P9CT71-F1
#
_cell.length_a   1.000
_cell.length_b   1.000
_cell.length_c   1.000
_cell.angle_alpha   90.00
_cell.angle_beta   90.00
_cell.angle_gamma   90.00
#
_symmetry.space_group_name_H-M   'P 1'
#
loop_
_entity.id
_entity.type
_entity.pdbx_description
1 polymer ?
#
loop_
_entity_poly.entity_id
_entity_poly.type
_entity_poly.pdbx_seq_one_letter_code
_entity_poly.pdbx_strand_id
1 'polypeptide(L)'
;MTAIRRMFRPEQVRELSLVLIIIAAVLFFGSQIDNYYSGRTFTRISTGAAIMAVVAVGQTLIVLTRNIDLSVGSIVGFTAYFVGTQLAAHNDMAPLLAVLMAVGVGALMGVLNGLLVAYGKVPAIIVTL
;
A
#
# COMPACT_ATOMS: atom_id res chain seq x y z
N MET A 1 34.54 -2.20 -26.09
CA MET A 1 33.40 -1.78 -25.24
C MET A 1 32.09 -1.53 -26.01
N THR A 2 31.97 -1.95 -27.28
CA THR A 2 30.81 -1.63 -28.15
C THR A 2 29.93 -2.84 -28.51
N ALA A 3 30.34 -4.08 -28.22
CA ALA A 3 29.55 -5.28 -28.52
C ALA A 3 28.50 -5.63 -27.44
N ILE A 4 28.81 -5.38 -26.15
CA ILE A 4 27.93 -5.74 -25.02
C ILE A 4 26.61 -4.94 -25.03
N ARG A 5 26.62 -3.69 -25.54
CA ARG A 5 25.41 -2.83 -25.58
C ARG A 5 24.40 -3.20 -26.67
N ARG A 6 24.75 -4.08 -27.62
CA ARG A 6 23.86 -4.44 -28.76
C ARG A 6 22.98 -5.66 -28.50
N MET A 7 23.22 -6.41 -27.43
CA MET A 7 22.51 -7.67 -27.15
C MET A 7 21.38 -7.54 -26.14
N PHE A 8 21.37 -6.46 -25.34
CA PHE A 8 20.36 -6.25 -24.31
C PHE A 8 19.29 -5.28 -24.78
N ARG A 9 18.04 -5.75 -24.80
CA ARG A 9 16.88 -4.86 -24.95
C ARG A 9 16.83 -3.89 -23.76
N PRO A 10 16.36 -2.65 -23.94
CA PRO A 10 16.27 -1.67 -22.84
C PRO A 10 15.47 -2.20 -21.64
N GLU A 11 14.50 -3.09 -21.87
CA GLU A 11 13.75 -3.80 -20.84
C GLU A 11 14.64 -4.68 -19.95
N GLN A 12 15.55 -5.47 -20.56
CA GLN A 12 16.47 -6.34 -19.83
C GLN A 12 17.49 -5.54 -19.01
N VAL A 13 17.92 -4.38 -19.51
CA VAL A 13 18.80 -3.48 -18.77
C VAL A 13 18.07 -2.88 -17.56
N ARG A 14 16.79 -2.55 -17.68
CA ARG A 14 15.95 -2.06 -16.58
C ARG A 14 15.72 -3.13 -15.52
N GLU A 15 15.40 -4.35 -15.93
CA GLU A 15 15.21 -5.47 -14.99
C GLU A 15 16.51 -5.78 -14.24
N LEU A 16 17.63 -5.85 -14.95
CA LEU A 16 18.94 -6.11 -14.33
C LEU A 16 19.36 -4.99 -13.37
N SER A 17 19.08 -3.73 -13.71
CA SER A 17 19.38 -2.60 -12.82
C SER A 17 18.52 -2.61 -11.56
N LEU A 18 17.23 -2.94 -11.68
CA LEU A 18 16.33 -3.08 -10.53
C LEU A 18 16.79 -4.21 -9.60
N VAL A 19 17.13 -5.38 -10.14
CA VAL A 19 17.65 -6.50 -9.35
C VAL A 19 18.95 -6.11 -8.65
N LEU A 20 19.87 -5.45 -9.36
CA LEU A 20 21.15 -5.01 -8.80
C LEU A 20 20.96 -3.99 -7.67
N ILE A 21 20.03 -3.04 -7.83
CA ILE A 21 19.68 -2.07 -6.79
C ILE A 21 19.08 -2.77 -5.57
N ILE A 22 18.19 -3.74 -5.77
CA ILE A 22 17.59 -4.52 -4.66
C ILE A 22 18.67 -5.27 -3.89
N ILE A 23 19.57 -5.97 -4.59
CA ILE A 23 20.68 -6.71 -3.96
C ILE A 23 21.58 -5.74 -3.18
N ALA A 24 21.95 -4.61 -3.79
CA ALA A 24 22.77 -3.60 -3.13
C ALA A 24 22.10 -3.04 -1.87
N ALA A 25 20.80 -2.74 -1.93
CA ALA A 25 20.03 -2.26 -0.78
C ALA A 25 19.97 -3.31 0.34
N VAL A 26 19.69 -4.57 0.01
CA VAL A 26 19.63 -5.67 0.97
C VAL A 26 20.98 -5.86 1.68
N LEU A 27 22.09 -5.86 0.95
CA LEU A 27 23.43 -5.99 1.51
C LEU A 27 23.80 -4.77 2.38
N PHE A 28 23.51 -3.57 1.89
CA PHE A 28 23.77 -2.33 2.61
C PHE A 28 23.00 -2.32 3.94
N PHE A 29 21.67 -2.41 3.92
CA PHE A 29 20.88 -2.39 5.15
C PHE A 29 21.13 -3.61 6.05
N GLY A 30 21.46 -4.75 5.46
CA GLY A 30 21.90 -5.93 6.21
C GLY A 30 23.19 -5.73 6.99
N SER A 31 24.07 -4.82 6.55
CA SER A 31 25.28 -4.43 7.27
C SER A 31 25.06 -3.33 8.30
N GLN A 32 24.03 -2.49 8.12
CA GLN A 32 23.76 -1.32 8.96
C GLN A 32 22.77 -1.60 10.09
N ILE A 33 21.93 -2.63 9.96
CA ILE A 33 20.81 -2.90 10.87
C ILE A 33 20.99 -4.29 11.49
N ASP A 34 21.07 -4.35 12.81
CA ASP A 34 21.10 -5.61 13.54
C ASP A 34 19.80 -6.41 13.32
N ASN A 35 19.94 -7.73 13.11
CA ASN A 35 18.81 -8.63 12.84
C ASN A 35 17.99 -8.26 11.58
N TYR A 36 18.59 -7.57 10.61
CA TYR A 36 17.92 -7.24 9.34
C TYR A 36 17.38 -8.47 8.60
N TYR A 37 18.17 -9.54 8.53
CA TYR A 37 17.77 -10.81 7.89
C TYR A 37 16.85 -11.69 8.75
N SER A 38 16.32 -11.17 9.86
CA SER A 38 15.43 -11.95 10.73
C SER A 38 14.04 -12.17 10.10
N GLY A 39 13.39 -13.27 10.46
CA GLY A 39 12.01 -13.55 10.07
C GLY A 39 11.04 -12.44 10.48
N ARG A 40 11.33 -11.70 11.57
CA ARG A 40 10.53 -10.56 12.02
C ARG A 40 10.56 -9.42 11.00
N THR A 41 11.74 -9.07 10.47
CA THR A 41 11.87 -8.02 9.45
C THR A 41 11.18 -8.45 8.16
N PHE A 42 11.35 -9.71 7.77
CA PHE A 42 10.65 -10.29 6.61
C PHE A 42 9.14 -10.17 6.77
N THR A 43 8.56 -10.65 7.89
CA THR A 43 7.12 -10.54 8.15
C THR A 43 6.64 -9.08 8.14
N ARG A 44 7.40 -8.14 8.69
CA ARG A 44 7.04 -6.71 8.66
C ARG A 44 6.95 -6.16 7.23
N ILE A 45 7.95 -6.45 6.40
CA ILE A 45 7.97 -6.02 5.00
C ILE A 45 6.84 -6.68 4.21
N SER A 46 6.67 -8.00 4.36
CA SER A 46 5.64 -8.77 3.68
C SER A 46 4.23 -8.32 4.06
N THR A 47 3.96 -8.04 5.34
CA THR A 47 2.66 -7.53 5.78
C THR A 47 2.38 -6.13 5.20
N GLY A 48 3.39 -5.25 5.15
CA GLY A 48 3.25 -3.95 4.49
C GLY A 48 2.93 -4.07 3.00
N ALA A 49 3.62 -4.97 2.29
CA ALA A 49 3.34 -5.26 0.89
C ALA A 49 1.95 -5.89 0.68
N ALA A 50 1.51 -6.77 1.59
CA ALA A 50 0.19 -7.41 1.53
C ALA A 50 -0.94 -6.38 1.66
N ILE A 51 -0.81 -5.40 2.56
CA ILE A 51 -1.76 -4.29 2.69
C ILE A 51 -1.88 -3.54 1.36
N MET A 52 -0.74 -3.14 0.77
CA MET A 52 -0.72 -2.45 -0.52
C MET A 52 -1.29 -3.30 -1.67
N ALA A 53 -1.06 -4.62 -1.66
CA ALA A 53 -1.62 -5.52 -2.65
C ALA A 53 -3.15 -5.59 -2.59
N VAL A 54 -3.73 -5.75 -1.38
CA VAL A 54 -5.19 -5.75 -1.20
C VAL A 54 -5.80 -4.42 -1.64
N VAL A 55 -5.15 -3.33 -1.26
CA VAL A 55 -5.54 -1.97 -1.65
C VAL A 55 -5.51 -1.80 -3.17
N ALA A 56 -4.45 -2.27 -3.84
CA ALA A 56 -4.31 -2.18 -5.28
C ALA A 56 -5.45 -2.92 -6.02
N VAL A 57 -5.92 -4.06 -5.50
CA VAL A 57 -7.08 -4.77 -6.05
C VAL A 57 -8.32 -3.88 -6.04
N GLY A 58 -8.61 -3.19 -4.93
CA GLY A 58 -9.71 -2.23 -4.85
C GLY A 58 -9.56 -1.07 -5.84
N GLN A 59 -8.34 -0.53 -5.93
CA GLN A 59 -8.01 0.57 -6.85
C GLN A 59 -8.22 0.20 -8.33
N THR A 60 -8.09 -1.07 -8.71
CA THR A 60 -8.33 -1.51 -10.10
C THR A 60 -9.74 -1.14 -10.58
N LEU A 61 -10.77 -1.29 -9.75
CA LEU A 61 -12.14 -0.96 -10.10
C LEU A 61 -12.29 0.54 -10.40
N ILE A 62 -11.61 1.38 -9.63
CA ILE A 62 -11.63 2.84 -9.81
C ILE A 62 -10.94 3.23 -11.11
N VAL A 63 -9.76 2.67 -11.37
CA VAL A 63 -9.01 2.93 -12.61
C VAL A 63 -9.80 2.47 -13.84
N LEU A 64 -10.51 1.35 -13.76
CA LEU A 64 -11.38 0.87 -14.84
C LEU A 64 -12.52 1.86 -15.16
N THR A 65 -13.03 2.58 -14.15
CA THR A 65 -14.01 3.66 -14.36
C THR A 65 -13.38 4.97 -14.87
N ARG A 66 -12.09 4.98 -15.23
CA ARG A 66 -11.30 6.16 -15.64
C ARG A 66 -11.21 7.25 -14.57
N ASN A 67 -11.37 6.86 -13.31
CA ASN A 67 -11.18 7.75 -12.17
C ASN A 67 -9.78 7.55 -11.57
N ILE A 68 -9.30 8.58 -10.89
CA ILE A 68 -8.07 8.54 -10.10
C ILE A 68 -8.48 8.80 -8.65
N ASP A 69 -8.17 7.87 -7.76
CA ASP A 69 -8.46 7.98 -6.33
C ASP A 69 -7.16 8.19 -5.55
N LEU A 70 -7.04 9.35 -4.91
CA LEU A 70 -5.94 9.71 -4.01
C LEU A 70 -6.24 9.34 -2.54
N SER A 71 -7.50 9.08 -2.20
CA SER A 71 -7.99 8.96 -0.83
C SER A 71 -7.63 7.63 -0.20
N VAL A 72 -7.29 6.64 -1.01
CA VAL A 72 -6.94 5.30 -0.53
C VAL A 72 -5.86 5.34 0.55
N GLY A 73 -4.84 6.18 0.36
CA GLY A 73 -3.78 6.36 1.36
C GLY A 73 -4.28 7.02 2.64
N SER A 74 -5.11 8.07 2.53
CA SER A 74 -5.65 8.80 3.67
C SER A 74 -6.68 7.96 4.44
N ILE A 75 -7.52 7.17 3.76
CA ILE A 75 -8.48 6.25 4.37
C ILE A 75 -7.76 5.13 5.13
N VAL A 76 -6.74 4.50 4.53
CA VAL A 76 -5.95 3.47 5.22
C VAL A 76 -5.25 4.06 6.45
N GLY A 77 -4.62 5.23 6.30
CA GLY A 77 -3.95 5.92 7.40
C GLY A 77 -4.89 6.32 8.53
N PHE A 78 -6.03 6.93 8.20
CA PHE A 78 -7.06 7.33 9.16
C PHE A 78 -7.64 6.11 9.88
N THR A 79 -7.99 5.06 9.13
CA THR A 79 -8.56 3.82 9.71
C THR A 79 -7.56 3.16 10.65
N ALA A 80 -6.29 3.06 10.26
CA ALA A 80 -5.24 2.50 11.10
C ALA A 80 -5.03 3.32 12.38
N TYR A 81 -5.02 4.65 12.28
CA TYR A 81 -4.90 5.53 13.43
C TYR A 81 -6.13 5.43 14.36
N PHE A 82 -7.33 5.53 13.81
CA PHE A 82 -8.57 5.47 14.58
C PHE A 82 -8.73 4.13 15.30
N VAL A 83 -8.60 3.00 14.59
CA VAL A 83 -8.74 1.67 15.22
C VAL A 83 -7.57 1.38 16.16
N GLY A 84 -6.35 1.80 15.80
CA GLY A 84 -5.17 1.66 16.64
C GLY A 84 -5.29 2.42 17.97
N THR A 85 -5.83 3.64 17.95
CA THR A 85 -6.09 4.40 19.18
C THR A 85 -7.19 3.77 20.03
N GLN A 86 -8.24 3.21 19.44
CA GLN A 86 -9.26 2.47 20.19
C GLN A 86 -8.70 1.21 20.85
N LEU A 87 -7.84 0.47 20.14
CA LEU A 87 -7.17 -0.72 20.68
C LEU A 87 -6.20 -0.38 21.81
N ALA A 88 -5.47 0.73 21.69
CA ALA A 88 -4.58 1.20 22.75
C ALA A 88 -5.33 1.68 24.00
N ALA A 89 -6.52 2.27 23.83
CA ALA A 89 -7.37 2.69 24.95
C ALA A 89 -8.13 1.52 25.60
N HIS A 90 -8.42 0.45 24.84
CA HIS A 90 -9.19 -0.70 25.29
C HIS A 90 -8.43 -2.00 25.01
N ASN A 91 -7.45 -2.32 25.85
CA ASN A 91 -6.60 -3.51 25.68
C ASN A 91 -7.39 -4.83 25.70
N ASP A 92 -8.56 -4.87 26.34
CA ASP A 92 -9.41 -6.07 26.43
C ASP A 92 -10.35 -6.23 25.23
N MET A 93 -10.26 -5.34 24.24
CA MET A 93 -11.12 -5.38 23.07
C MET A 93 -10.88 -6.64 22.25
N ALA A 94 -11.96 -7.36 21.93
CA ALA A 94 -11.90 -8.56 21.12
C ALA A 94 -11.27 -8.26 19.74
N PRO A 95 -10.29 -9.05 19.25
CA PRO A 95 -9.64 -8.81 17.96
C PRO A 95 -10.62 -8.73 16.79
N LEU A 96 -11.68 -9.54 16.82
CA LEU A 96 -12.72 -9.52 15.80
C LEU A 96 -13.45 -8.16 15.75
N LEU A 97 -13.69 -7.54 16.90
CA LEU A 97 -14.34 -6.22 16.95
C LEU A 97 -13.44 -5.15 16.32
N ALA A 98 -12.13 -5.20 16.57
CA ALA A 98 -11.16 -4.30 15.94
C ALA A 98 -11.19 -4.42 14.40
N VAL A 99 -11.24 -5.65 13.88
CA VAL A 99 -11.35 -5.91 12.44
C VAL A 99 -12.66 -5.36 11.88
N LEU A 100 -13.79 -5.63 12.53
CA LEU A 100 -15.09 -5.12 12.10
C LEU A 100 -15.15 -3.59 12.11
N MET A 101 -14.56 -2.94 13.11
CA MET A 101 -14.45 -1.48 13.14
C MET A 101 -13.59 -0.96 11.98
N ALA A 102 -12.45 -1.58 11.70
CA ALA A 102 -11.59 -1.18 10.58
C ALA A 102 -12.33 -1.28 9.23
N VAL A 103 -13.03 -2.40 9.01
CA VAL A 103 -13.85 -2.60 7.82
C VAL A 103 -14.97 -1.57 7.75
N GLY A 104 -15.67 -1.32 8.87
CA GLY A 104 -16.77 -0.36 8.94
C GLY A 104 -16.34 1.07 8.63
N VAL A 105 -15.24 1.54 9.24
CA VAL A 105 -14.71 2.89 9.00
C VAL A 105 -14.26 3.05 7.55
N GLY A 106 -13.47 2.09 7.04
CA GLY A 106 -12.99 2.13 5.65
C GLY A 106 -14.15 2.09 4.64
N ALA A 107 -15.15 1.23 4.86
CA ALA A 107 -16.32 1.12 4.00
C ALA A 107 -17.15 2.40 4.02
N LEU A 108 -17.35 3.01 5.19
CA LEU A 108 -18.09 4.27 5.31
C LEU A 108 -17.41 5.39 4.52
N MET A 109 -16.10 5.58 4.68
CA MET A 109 -15.37 6.59 3.91
C MET A 109 -15.39 6.31 2.40
N GLY A 110 -15.21 5.04 1.99
CA GLY A 110 -15.30 4.65 0.59
C GLY A 110 -16.67 4.90 -0.03
N VAL A 111 -17.76 4.61 0.71
CA VAL A 111 -19.14 4.88 0.28
C VAL A 111 -19.36 6.39 0.15
N LEU A 112 -18.90 7.20 1.10
CA LEU A 112 -19.02 8.66 1.01
C LEU A 112 -18.34 9.20 -0.25
N ASN A 113 -17.10 8.76 -0.53
CA ASN A 113 -16.39 9.16 -1.74
C ASN A 113 -17.12 8.70 -3.01
N GLY A 114 -17.58 7.44 -3.03
CA GLY A 114 -18.32 6.89 -4.16
C GLY A 114 -19.65 7.62 -4.43
N LEU A 115 -20.39 7.98 -3.39
CA LEU A 115 -21.66 8.71 -3.51
C LEU A 115 -21.45 10.13 -4.05
N LEU A 116 -20.43 10.84 -3.57
CA LEU A 116 -20.10 12.19 -4.03
C LEU A 116 -19.69 12.21 -5.50
N VAL A 117 -18.95 11.18 -5.95
CA VAL A 117 -18.57 11.04 -7.36
C VAL A 117 -19.77 10.64 -8.22
N ALA A 118 -20.51 9.59 -7.82
CA ALA A 118 -21.59 9.02 -8.63
C ALA A 118 -22.83 9.93 -8.71
N TYR A 119 -23.26 10.50 -7.59
CA TYR A 119 -24.49 11.30 -7.50
C TYR A 119 -24.20 12.79 -7.40
N GLY A 120 -23.16 13.17 -6.66
CA GLY A 120 -22.73 14.57 -6.54
C GLY A 120 -22.09 15.13 -7.81
N LYS A 121 -21.71 14.27 -8.77
CA LYS A 121 -21.06 14.64 -10.05
C LYS A 121 -19.80 15.49 -9.85
N VAL A 122 -19.17 15.35 -8.68
CA VAL A 122 -17.90 16.01 -8.37
C VAL A 122 -16.77 15.16 -8.95
N PRO A 123 -15.76 15.77 -9.61
CA PRO A 123 -14.60 15.03 -10.11
C PRO A 123 -13.92 14.20 -9.00
N ALA A 124 -13.61 12.93 -9.29
CA ALA A 124 -13.04 12.00 -8.30
C ALA A 124 -11.76 12.51 -7.65
N ILE A 125 -10.86 13.15 -8.40
CA ILE A 125 -9.62 13.73 -7.87
C ILE A 125 -9.89 14.74 -6.75
N ILE A 126 -10.98 15.52 -6.84
CA ILE A 126 -11.31 16.56 -5.85
C ILE A 126 -11.89 15.92 -4.59
N VAL A 127 -12.79 14.95 -4.75
CA VAL A 127 -13.41 14.24 -3.62
C VAL A 127 -12.39 13.41 -2.85
N THR A 128 -11.38 12.90 -3.56
CA THR A 128 -10.43 11.94 -3.02
C THR A 128 -9.12 12.56 -2.49
N LEU A 129 -9.07 13.87 -2.29
CA LEU A 129 -7.91 14.58 -1.73
C LEU A 129 -7.86 14.55 -0.20
#